data_AF-A0A0F9P0K4-F1
#
_entry.id   AF-A0A0F9P0K4-F1
#
_cell.length_a   1.000
_cell.length_b   1.000
_cell.length_c   1.000
_cell.angle_alpha   90.00
_cell.angle_beta   90.00
_cell.angle_gamma   90.00
#
_symmetry.space_group_name_H-M   'P 1'
#
loop_
_entity.id
_entity.type
_entity.pdbx_description
1 polymer ?
#
loop_
_entity_poly.entity_id
_entity_poly.type
_entity_poly.pdbx_seq_one_letter_code
_entity_poly.pdbx_strand_id
1 'polypeptide(L)'
;KINSSFDDSSINKNNINQKLEDLTSFLEKIFVDLGFEKTEIENEFLDPYLEIRKEDSEEITSIIDLYEKKIAPIIYEIILEKIVDYLVDVKVAPLILNLKSNGFIPIEFIVELRDLKNLIGRSPEKRENLKKYIQIQEKIIDKFKRNKQKIESLEDLKDLQYKLQILYLIYRIIHFFHLQKKFDFSHLKSYLKENIDEWLIDVPLISLKNPDIYFCGITLAKHLRVKLDKEKIKNFLLNLLEEVIDRYEAPIIEATDGVYYLFKSTELVKLQLNYQQINIIIKSDPKYFESDYLKNLETSQLVVILKIFHQFGIRKLEHEIKKINEELELRITKEGIKQFRDGFISSEATYYVLFKHYMSNSLERLKDYDLLKNIVSRIYRNLELLDFSIDTNYDLVSELFYSCESLKLFNCIETKEMIIHLARYLFPQEIVERILNSKELIREKARFRHLHVDKITGETIYH
;
A
#
# COMPACT_ATOMS: atom_id res chain seq x y z
N LYS A 1 31.97 2.34 14.31
CA LYS A 1 31.71 3.73 13.85
C LYS A 1 30.69 4.43 14.75
N ILE A 2 29.53 3.83 15.06
CA ILE A 2 28.52 4.47 15.93
C ILE A 2 29.04 4.66 17.36
N ASN A 3 29.52 3.59 18.03
CA ASN A 3 30.08 3.67 19.40
C ASN A 3 31.28 4.62 19.54
N SER A 4 31.94 4.97 18.44
CA SER A 4 33.08 5.91 18.44
C SER A 4 32.67 7.36 18.17
N SER A 5 31.44 7.59 17.70
CA SER A 5 30.95 8.92 17.27
C SER A 5 29.80 9.43 18.12
N PHE A 6 29.18 8.56 18.91
CA PHE A 6 28.19 8.90 19.92
C PHE A 6 28.68 8.31 21.24
N ASP A 7 28.93 9.16 22.24
CA ASP A 7 29.09 8.70 23.62
C ASP A 7 27.83 7.90 24.03
N ASP A 8 27.98 6.96 24.97
CA ASP A 8 26.86 6.24 25.62
C ASP A 8 26.00 7.23 26.43
N SER A 9 25.28 8.10 25.72
CA SER A 9 24.32 9.02 26.27
C SER A 9 23.01 8.27 26.46
N SER A 10 22.49 8.27 27.68
CA SER A 10 21.19 7.69 27.97
C SER A 10 20.11 8.34 27.09
N ILE A 11 19.31 7.48 26.46
CA ILE A 11 18.14 7.89 25.69
C ILE A 11 16.92 7.88 26.61
N ASN A 12 16.10 8.92 26.48
CA ASN A 12 14.84 9.05 27.19
C ASN A 12 13.79 9.73 26.29
N LYS A 13 12.55 9.78 26.78
CA LYS A 13 11.40 10.35 26.06
C LYS A 13 11.61 11.78 25.54
N ASN A 14 12.49 12.57 26.16
CA ASN A 14 12.71 13.97 25.81
C ASN A 14 13.80 14.16 24.76
N ASN A 15 14.73 13.22 24.59
CA ASN A 15 15.87 13.38 23.68
C ASN A 15 15.91 12.39 22.51
N ILE A 16 15.07 11.33 22.52
CA ILE A 16 15.09 10.26 21.52
C ILE A 16 14.91 10.76 20.08
N ASN A 17 14.02 11.73 19.85
CA ASN A 17 13.81 12.31 18.52
C ASN A 17 15.05 13.08 18.03
N GLN A 18 15.65 13.90 18.89
CA GLN A 18 16.87 14.63 18.55
C GLN A 18 18.01 13.66 18.24
N LYS A 19 18.16 12.59 19.05
CA LYS A 19 19.18 11.57 18.84
C LYS A 19 18.98 10.80 17.54
N LEU A 20 17.73 10.55 17.14
CA LEU A 20 17.39 9.95 15.85
C LEU A 20 17.80 10.87 14.69
N GLU A 21 17.52 12.16 14.78
CA GLU A 21 17.93 13.16 13.78
C GLU A 21 19.45 13.27 13.66
N ASP A 22 20.16 13.29 14.79
CA ASP A 22 21.63 13.34 14.81
C ASP A 22 22.23 12.07 14.17
N LEU A 23 21.66 10.90 14.48
CA LEU A 23 22.14 9.61 13.98
C LEU A 23 21.85 9.43 12.49
N THR A 24 20.65 9.79 12.01
CA THR A 24 20.31 9.78 10.58
C THR A 24 21.19 10.75 9.79
N SER A 25 21.43 11.96 10.29
CA SER A 25 22.34 12.94 9.66
C SER A 25 23.79 12.44 9.59
N PHE A 26 24.25 11.73 10.62
CA PHE A 26 25.57 11.10 10.64
C PHE A 26 25.68 9.97 9.60
N LEU A 27 24.67 9.11 9.53
CA LEU A 27 24.63 8.00 8.58
C LEU A 27 24.52 8.48 7.14
N GLU A 28 23.73 9.52 6.87
CA GLU A 28 23.61 10.14 5.55
C GLU A 28 24.98 10.50 4.97
N LYS A 29 25.85 11.14 5.77
CA LYS A 29 27.22 11.46 5.38
C LYS A 29 28.02 10.20 5.04
N ILE A 30 27.91 9.15 5.84
CA ILE A 30 28.59 7.87 5.59
C ILE A 30 28.11 7.26 4.27
N PHE A 31 26.80 7.23 4.01
CA PHE A 31 26.27 6.69 2.75
C PHE A 31 26.74 7.50 1.54
N VAL A 32 26.74 8.84 1.63
CA VAL A 32 27.26 9.70 0.56
C VAL A 32 28.74 9.45 0.31
N ASP A 33 29.56 9.31 1.37
CA ASP A 33 30.98 8.97 1.25
C ASP A 33 31.20 7.57 0.63
N LEU A 34 30.25 6.66 0.83
CA LEU A 34 30.24 5.34 0.17
C LEU A 34 29.78 5.40 -1.28
N GLY A 35 29.28 6.53 -1.76
CA GLY A 35 28.88 6.76 -3.15
C GLY A 35 27.39 6.58 -3.43
N PHE A 36 26.54 6.58 -2.40
CA PHE A 36 25.09 6.66 -2.58
C PHE A 36 24.66 8.08 -2.96
N GLU A 37 23.55 8.19 -3.69
CA GLU A 37 22.98 9.51 -4.00
C GLU A 37 22.37 10.13 -2.74
N LYS A 38 22.75 11.38 -2.44
CA LYS A 38 22.27 12.08 -1.24
C LYS A 38 20.74 12.10 -1.17
N THR A 39 20.11 12.49 -2.27
CA THR A 39 18.65 12.58 -2.36
C THR A 39 17.95 11.24 -2.29
N GLU A 40 18.65 10.14 -2.51
CA GLU A 40 18.09 8.79 -2.32
C GLU A 40 18.02 8.49 -0.83
N ILE A 41 19.15 8.59 -0.12
CA ILE A 41 19.24 8.32 1.32
C ILE A 41 18.35 9.24 2.14
N GLU A 42 18.29 10.52 1.77
CA GLU A 42 17.36 11.47 2.39
C GLU A 42 15.90 10.99 2.30
N ASN A 43 15.51 10.28 1.24
CA ASN A 43 14.15 9.77 1.07
C ASN A 43 13.88 8.55 1.92
N GLU A 44 14.84 7.64 1.99
CA GLU A 44 14.75 6.42 2.80
C GLU A 44 14.63 6.75 4.29
N PHE A 45 15.29 7.82 4.75
CA PHE A 45 15.12 8.33 6.12
C PHE A 45 13.83 9.14 6.34
N LEU A 46 12.93 9.23 5.36
CA LEU A 46 11.57 9.72 5.56
C LEU A 46 10.57 8.61 5.91
N ASP A 47 11.01 7.34 5.95
CA ASP A 47 10.15 6.19 6.23
C ASP A 47 9.37 6.36 7.56
N PRO A 48 8.04 6.18 7.57
CA PRO A 48 7.22 6.24 8.78
C PRO A 48 7.64 5.26 9.89
N TYR A 49 8.37 4.20 9.55
CA TYR A 49 8.97 3.28 10.51
C TYR A 49 9.91 4.00 11.48
N LEU A 50 10.59 5.06 11.06
CA LEU A 50 11.47 5.85 11.92
C LEU A 50 10.71 6.69 12.95
N GLU A 51 9.41 6.90 12.80
CA GLU A 51 8.63 7.65 13.80
C GLU A 51 8.65 6.94 15.16
N ILE A 52 9.03 7.66 16.21
CA ILE A 52 9.09 7.14 17.57
C ILE A 52 7.67 6.98 18.13
N ARG A 53 7.30 5.73 18.42
CA ARG A 53 6.03 5.37 19.06
C ARG A 53 6.12 5.43 20.58
N LYS A 54 4.96 5.35 21.22
CA LYS A 54 4.88 5.31 22.69
C LYS A 54 5.55 4.06 23.25
N GLU A 55 5.40 2.92 22.58
CA GLU A 55 6.05 1.67 22.99
C GLU A 55 7.58 1.77 22.86
N ASP A 56 8.08 2.33 21.75
CA ASP A 56 9.52 2.51 21.48
C ASP A 56 10.22 3.29 22.61
N SER A 57 9.52 4.26 23.17
CA SER A 57 10.01 5.15 24.21
C SER A 57 10.27 4.47 25.56
N GLU A 58 9.76 3.26 25.76
CA GLU A 58 9.95 2.45 26.97
C GLU A 58 11.00 1.36 26.75
N GLU A 59 11.26 1.02 25.50
CA GLU A 59 12.17 -0.05 25.09
C GLU A 59 13.56 0.41 24.63
N ILE A 60 13.70 1.65 24.16
CA ILE A 60 14.94 2.20 23.62
C ILE A 60 15.61 3.05 24.70
N THR A 61 16.72 2.53 25.25
CA THR A 61 17.42 3.16 26.39
C THR A 61 18.80 3.70 26.03
N SER A 62 19.35 3.25 24.91
CA SER A 62 20.68 3.64 24.42
C SER A 62 20.66 3.99 22.92
N ILE A 63 21.72 4.65 22.46
CA ILE A 63 21.91 4.96 21.03
C ILE A 63 22.05 3.70 20.17
N ILE A 64 22.60 2.63 20.76
CA ILE A 64 22.73 1.32 20.12
C ILE A 64 21.34 0.70 19.95
N ASP A 65 20.50 0.73 20.99
CA ASP A 65 19.11 0.26 20.89
C ASP A 65 18.35 1.02 19.80
N LEU A 66 18.53 2.34 19.74
CA LEU A 66 17.88 3.18 18.72
C LEU A 66 18.32 2.79 17.32
N TYR A 67 19.62 2.58 17.13
CA TYR A 67 20.18 2.12 15.86
C TYR A 67 19.62 0.75 15.47
N GLU A 68 19.75 -0.25 16.34
CA GLU A 68 19.39 -1.63 16.06
C GLU A 68 17.88 -1.80 15.82
N LYS A 69 17.05 -1.11 16.60
CA LYS A 69 15.58 -1.27 16.52
C LYS A 69 14.92 -0.41 15.45
N LYS A 70 15.45 0.78 15.12
CA LYS A 70 14.77 1.70 14.18
C LYS A 70 15.51 1.90 12.87
N ILE A 71 16.84 1.89 12.87
CA ILE A 71 17.62 2.33 11.71
C ILE A 71 18.23 1.16 10.94
N ALA A 72 18.75 0.15 11.64
CA ALA A 72 19.36 -1.02 11.01
C ALA A 72 18.44 -1.72 9.99
N PRO A 73 17.12 -1.91 10.24
CA PRO A 73 16.21 -2.49 9.25
C PRO A 73 16.19 -1.72 7.92
N ILE A 74 16.11 -0.38 7.98
CA ILE A 74 16.11 0.48 6.78
C ILE A 74 17.46 0.41 6.06
N ILE A 75 18.57 0.38 6.80
CA ILE A 75 19.91 0.21 6.20
C ILE A 75 20.01 -1.11 5.43
N TYR A 76 19.46 -2.19 5.97
CA TYR A 76 19.46 -3.49 5.28
C TYR A 76 18.61 -3.46 4.01
N GLU A 77 17.46 -2.80 4.04
CA GLU A 77 16.62 -2.59 2.86
C GLU A 77 17.37 -1.79 1.78
N ILE A 78 17.99 -0.65 2.13
CA ILE A 78 18.81 0.17 1.21
C ILE A 78 19.92 -0.66 0.53
N ILE A 79 20.66 -1.46 1.32
CA ILE A 79 21.74 -2.28 0.78
C ILE A 79 21.19 -3.38 -0.14
N LEU A 80 20.10 -4.02 0.25
CA LEU A 80 19.45 -5.06 -0.56
C LEU A 80 18.96 -4.49 -1.89
N GLU A 81 18.35 -3.31 -1.90
CA GLU A 81 17.92 -2.63 -3.11
C GLU A 81 19.09 -2.42 -4.08
N LYS A 82 20.25 -1.93 -3.60
CA LYS A 82 21.43 -1.78 -4.46
C LYS A 82 22.02 -3.09 -4.97
N ILE A 83 21.92 -4.16 -4.18
CA ILE A 83 22.28 -5.50 -4.64
C ILE A 83 21.36 -5.93 -5.80
N VAL A 84 20.06 -5.68 -5.69
CA VAL A 84 19.08 -5.99 -6.74
C VAL A 84 19.30 -5.10 -7.97
N ASP A 85 19.54 -3.80 -7.80
CA ASP A 85 19.83 -2.88 -8.91
C ASP A 85 21.06 -3.33 -9.70
N TYR A 86 22.10 -3.79 -9.00
CA TYR A 86 23.32 -4.31 -9.63
C TYR A 86 23.05 -5.52 -10.55
N LEU A 87 21.99 -6.30 -10.30
CA LEU A 87 21.64 -7.44 -11.17
C LEU A 87 21.27 -7.01 -12.58
N VAL A 88 20.77 -5.78 -12.77
CA VAL A 88 20.26 -5.31 -14.07
C VAL A 88 20.96 -4.06 -14.59
N ASP A 89 21.51 -3.21 -13.73
CA ASP A 89 22.24 -1.99 -14.07
C ASP A 89 23.75 -2.13 -13.81
N VAL A 90 24.55 -1.65 -14.77
CA VAL A 90 26.02 -1.58 -14.65
C VAL A 90 26.45 -0.33 -13.87
N LYS A 91 25.61 0.71 -13.82
CA LYS A 91 25.90 1.98 -13.13
C LYS A 91 26.10 1.83 -11.62
N VAL A 92 25.51 0.79 -11.01
CA VAL A 92 25.65 0.50 -9.57
C VAL A 92 26.95 -0.26 -9.25
N ALA A 93 27.67 -0.76 -10.26
CA ALA A 93 28.91 -1.50 -10.06
C ALA A 93 29.99 -0.76 -9.23
N PRO A 94 30.26 0.54 -9.44
CA PRO A 94 31.20 1.29 -8.61
C PRO A 94 30.81 1.30 -7.13
N LEU A 95 29.51 1.45 -6.83
CA LEU A 95 29.00 1.44 -5.46
C LEU A 95 29.24 0.08 -4.79
N ILE A 96 28.89 -1.03 -5.46
CA ILE A 96 29.12 -2.39 -4.95
C ILE A 96 30.61 -2.66 -4.71
N LEU A 97 31.49 -2.19 -5.61
CA LEU A 97 32.94 -2.30 -5.43
C LEU A 97 33.42 -1.49 -4.23
N ASN A 98 32.86 -0.30 -4.00
CA ASN A 98 33.20 0.54 -2.84
C ASN A 98 32.75 -0.11 -1.52
N LEU A 99 31.53 -0.65 -1.48
CA LEU A 99 31.01 -1.41 -0.35
C LEU A 99 31.91 -2.62 -0.02
N LYS A 100 32.32 -3.38 -1.05
CA LYS A 100 33.29 -4.46 -0.89
C LYS A 100 34.64 -3.98 -0.36
N SER A 101 35.16 -2.86 -0.88
CA SER A 101 36.48 -2.32 -0.50
C SER A 101 36.50 -1.82 0.94
N ASN A 102 35.34 -1.41 1.46
CA ASN A 102 35.14 -1.03 2.85
C ASN A 102 34.72 -2.20 3.77
N GLY A 103 34.69 -3.43 3.26
CA GLY A 103 34.41 -4.63 4.04
C GLY A 103 32.93 -4.88 4.37
N PHE A 104 31.99 -4.16 3.75
CA PHE A 104 30.56 -4.38 3.96
C PHE A 104 30.02 -5.61 3.23
N ILE A 105 30.67 -6.02 2.14
CA ILE A 105 30.27 -7.17 1.33
C ILE A 105 31.48 -8.12 1.19
N PRO A 106 31.35 -9.39 1.61
CA PRO A 106 32.44 -10.37 1.48
C PRO A 106 32.68 -10.76 0.01
N ILE A 107 33.88 -11.23 -0.31
CA ILE A 107 34.26 -11.51 -1.70
C ILE A 107 33.48 -12.71 -2.27
N GLU A 108 33.17 -13.69 -1.42
CA GLU A 108 32.37 -14.86 -1.74
C GLU A 108 30.99 -14.43 -2.25
N PHE A 109 30.36 -13.48 -1.56
CA PHE A 109 29.06 -12.93 -1.97
C PHE A 109 29.12 -12.20 -3.30
N ILE A 110 30.21 -11.46 -3.59
CA ILE A 110 30.38 -10.80 -4.90
C ILE A 110 30.48 -11.83 -6.04
N VAL A 111 31.15 -12.96 -5.80
CA VAL A 111 31.23 -14.04 -6.80
C VAL A 111 29.85 -14.63 -7.06
N GLU A 112 29.08 -14.93 -6.01
CA GLU A 112 27.70 -15.42 -6.12
C GLU A 112 26.79 -14.42 -6.84
N LEU A 113 26.90 -13.13 -6.50
CA LEU A 113 26.11 -12.06 -7.10
C LEU A 113 26.40 -11.91 -8.61
N ARG A 114 27.67 -12.05 -9.01
CA ARG A 114 28.07 -12.05 -10.42
C ARG A 114 27.47 -13.24 -11.17
N ASP A 115 27.48 -14.42 -10.57
CA ASP A 115 26.94 -15.62 -11.19
C ASP A 115 25.40 -15.51 -11.33
N LEU A 116 24.73 -14.93 -10.33
CA LEU A 116 23.30 -14.59 -10.40
C LEU A 116 23.01 -13.55 -11.51
N LYS A 117 23.82 -12.49 -11.59
CA LYS A 117 23.73 -11.49 -12.67
C LYS A 117 23.92 -12.11 -14.05
N ASN A 118 24.85 -13.04 -14.20
CA ASN A 118 25.06 -13.78 -15.45
C ASN A 118 23.86 -14.65 -15.80
N LEU A 119 23.24 -15.31 -14.81
CA LEU A 119 22.03 -16.10 -15.01
C LEU A 119 20.87 -15.23 -15.49
N ILE A 120 20.65 -14.07 -14.87
CA ILE A 120 19.65 -13.08 -15.30
C ILE A 120 19.98 -12.55 -16.71
N GLY A 121 21.25 -12.29 -17.00
CA GLY A 121 21.73 -11.84 -18.31
C GLY A 121 21.45 -12.81 -19.47
N ARG A 122 21.30 -14.12 -19.19
CA ARG A 122 20.91 -15.13 -20.17
C ARG A 122 19.41 -15.09 -20.53
N SER A 123 18.60 -14.37 -19.77
CA SER A 123 17.16 -14.19 -20.03
C SER A 123 16.82 -12.69 -20.20
N PRO A 124 16.94 -12.15 -21.44
CA PRO A 124 16.72 -10.72 -21.70
C PRO A 124 15.34 -10.22 -21.26
N GLU A 125 14.30 -11.04 -21.43
CA GLU A 125 12.94 -10.71 -21.00
C GLU A 125 12.85 -10.52 -19.48
N LYS A 126 13.39 -11.48 -18.70
CA LYS A 126 13.39 -11.41 -17.23
C LYS A 126 14.23 -10.25 -16.72
N ARG A 127 15.37 -10.00 -17.35
CA ARG A 127 16.20 -8.83 -17.05
C ARG A 127 15.42 -7.52 -17.24
N GLU A 128 14.68 -7.38 -18.34
CA GLU A 128 13.87 -6.19 -18.60
C GLU A 128 12.68 -6.09 -17.63
N ASN A 129 12.02 -7.20 -17.29
CA ASN A 129 10.95 -7.22 -16.29
C ASN A 129 11.45 -6.78 -14.92
N LEU A 130 12.59 -7.33 -14.47
CA LEU A 130 13.21 -6.94 -13.21
C LEU A 130 13.61 -5.46 -13.22
N LYS A 131 14.24 -4.99 -14.30
CA LYS A 131 14.59 -3.57 -14.48
C LYS A 131 13.36 -2.67 -14.41
N LYS A 132 12.28 -3.01 -15.12
CA LYS A 132 11.04 -2.22 -15.07
C LYS A 132 10.44 -2.21 -13.67
N TYR A 133 10.48 -3.34 -12.98
CA TYR A 133 9.93 -3.48 -11.63
C TYR A 133 10.64 -2.58 -10.62
N ILE A 134 11.98 -2.64 -10.54
CA ILE A 134 12.76 -1.81 -9.62
C ILE A 134 12.60 -0.31 -9.91
N GLN A 135 12.48 0.07 -11.19
CA GLN A 135 12.35 1.47 -11.61
C GLN A 135 10.96 2.09 -11.35
N ILE A 136 9.99 1.32 -10.83
CA ILE A 136 8.64 1.84 -10.55
C ILE A 136 8.70 2.96 -9.52
N GLN A 137 9.41 2.73 -8.41
CA GLN A 137 9.54 3.70 -7.32
C GLN A 137 10.15 5.00 -7.84
N GLU A 138 11.33 4.93 -8.48
CA GLU A 138 12.00 6.09 -9.05
C GLU A 138 11.09 6.88 -10.01
N LYS A 139 10.39 6.19 -10.92
CA LYS A 139 9.48 6.84 -11.88
C LYS A 139 8.31 7.55 -11.22
N ILE A 140 7.73 6.95 -10.18
CA ILE A 140 6.62 7.59 -9.44
C ILE A 140 7.15 8.80 -8.67
N ILE A 141 8.25 8.64 -7.95
CA ILE A 141 8.89 9.72 -7.20
C ILE A 141 9.22 10.89 -8.13
N ASP A 142 9.83 10.62 -9.28
CA ASP A 142 10.17 11.64 -10.28
C ASP A 142 8.94 12.35 -10.83
N LYS A 143 7.91 11.60 -11.23
CA LYS A 143 6.67 12.18 -11.78
C LYS A 143 6.01 13.11 -10.75
N PHE A 144 5.93 12.68 -9.50
CA PHE A 144 5.31 13.44 -8.42
C PHE A 144 6.15 14.66 -8.02
N LYS A 145 7.48 14.52 -7.90
CA LYS A 145 8.39 15.65 -7.62
C LYS A 145 8.32 16.73 -8.70
N ARG A 146 8.33 16.34 -9.99
CA ARG A 146 8.25 17.30 -11.11
C ARG A 146 6.93 18.06 -11.17
N ASN A 147 5.87 17.49 -10.60
CA ASN A 147 4.54 18.12 -10.54
C ASN A 147 4.18 18.60 -9.14
N LYS A 148 5.17 18.77 -8.25
CA LYS A 148 4.96 19.14 -6.84
C LYS A 148 4.01 20.33 -6.69
N GLN A 149 4.33 21.46 -7.32
CA GLN A 149 3.52 22.69 -7.24
C GLN A 149 2.10 22.48 -7.75
N LYS A 150 1.93 21.68 -8.81
CA LYS A 150 0.60 21.41 -9.37
C LYS A 150 -0.23 20.54 -8.43
N ILE A 151 0.40 19.56 -7.78
CA ILE A 151 -0.24 18.68 -6.78
C ILE A 151 -0.65 19.51 -5.55
N GLU A 152 0.22 20.39 -5.08
CA GLU A 152 0.00 21.33 -3.98
C GLU A 152 -0.95 22.49 -4.34
N SER A 153 -1.44 22.56 -5.58
CA SER A 153 -2.47 23.51 -5.99
C SER A 153 -3.76 22.81 -6.44
N LEU A 154 -3.87 21.48 -6.28
CA LEU A 154 -5.11 20.76 -6.59
C LEU A 154 -6.23 21.12 -5.62
N GLU A 155 -5.92 21.73 -4.49
CA GLU A 155 -6.91 22.35 -3.63
C GLU A 155 -7.59 23.59 -4.23
N ASP A 156 -7.06 24.19 -5.29
CA ASP A 156 -7.70 25.34 -5.96
C ASP A 156 -8.77 24.90 -6.98
N LEU A 157 -9.03 23.59 -7.10
CA LEU A 157 -10.12 23.04 -7.89
C LEU A 157 -11.47 23.63 -7.45
N LYS A 158 -12.26 24.08 -8.42
CA LYS A 158 -13.57 24.73 -8.17
C LYS A 158 -14.62 23.79 -7.59
N ASP A 159 -14.54 22.49 -7.90
CA ASP A 159 -15.49 21.49 -7.41
C ASP A 159 -14.93 20.77 -6.18
N LEU A 160 -15.61 20.98 -5.06
CA LEU A 160 -15.27 20.45 -3.76
C LEU A 160 -15.21 18.92 -3.71
N GLN A 161 -16.13 18.27 -4.41
CA GLN A 161 -16.30 16.82 -4.37
C GLN A 161 -15.11 16.14 -5.03
N TYR A 162 -14.83 16.54 -6.27
CA TYR A 162 -13.68 16.06 -7.03
C TYR A 162 -12.35 16.41 -6.36
N LYS A 163 -12.25 17.60 -5.75
CA LYS A 163 -11.05 18.05 -5.04
C LYS A 163 -10.60 17.06 -3.96
N LEU A 164 -11.48 16.72 -3.01
CA LEU A 164 -11.08 15.89 -1.88
C LEU A 164 -10.82 14.43 -2.27
N GLN A 165 -11.61 13.88 -3.19
CA GLN A 165 -11.44 12.49 -3.64
C GLN A 165 -10.12 12.32 -4.42
N ILE A 166 -9.78 13.27 -5.31
CA ILE A 166 -8.50 13.27 -6.03
C ILE A 166 -7.33 13.44 -5.06
N LEU A 167 -7.42 14.42 -4.16
CA LEU A 167 -6.39 14.67 -3.15
C LEU A 167 -6.18 13.45 -2.24
N TYR A 168 -7.26 12.75 -1.88
CA TYR A 168 -7.19 11.50 -1.14
C TYR A 168 -6.36 10.44 -1.89
N LEU A 169 -6.68 10.16 -3.15
CA LEU A 169 -5.96 9.14 -3.92
C LEU A 169 -4.48 9.52 -4.14
N ILE A 170 -4.22 10.78 -4.47
CA ILE A 170 -2.85 11.30 -4.65
C ILE A 170 -2.07 11.21 -3.33
N TYR A 171 -2.67 11.65 -2.22
CA TYR A 171 -2.06 11.55 -0.90
C TYR A 171 -1.75 10.11 -0.53
N ARG A 172 -2.63 9.16 -0.85
CA ARG A 172 -2.40 7.73 -0.61
C ARG A 172 -1.22 7.19 -1.41
N ILE A 173 -1.01 7.62 -2.66
CA ILE A 173 0.18 7.27 -3.45
C ILE A 173 1.44 7.91 -2.83
N ILE A 174 1.39 9.20 -2.47
CA ILE A 174 2.48 9.90 -1.77
C ILE A 174 2.85 9.17 -0.48
N HIS A 175 1.85 8.74 0.29
CA HIS A 175 2.02 8.02 1.54
C HIS A 175 2.67 6.65 1.33
N PHE A 176 2.27 5.93 0.26
CA PHE A 176 2.82 4.63 -0.09
C PHE A 176 4.33 4.70 -0.39
N PHE A 177 4.81 5.76 -1.04
CA PHE A 177 6.24 5.97 -1.33
C PHE A 177 6.97 6.85 -0.33
N HIS A 178 6.38 7.08 0.85
CA HIS A 178 6.98 7.84 1.95
C HIS A 178 7.44 9.27 1.57
N LEU A 179 6.68 9.92 0.70
CA LEU A 179 7.01 11.24 0.15
C LEU A 179 6.39 12.42 0.91
N GLN A 180 5.63 12.19 1.99
CA GLN A 180 4.79 13.19 2.65
C GLN A 180 5.59 14.44 3.06
N LYS A 181 6.82 14.27 3.58
CA LYS A 181 7.69 15.38 4.02
C LYS A 181 8.17 16.28 2.86
N LYS A 182 7.99 15.86 1.60
CA LYS A 182 8.38 16.66 0.42
C LYS A 182 7.29 17.57 -0.09
N PHE A 183 6.05 17.36 0.35
CA PHE A 183 4.88 18.12 -0.08
C PHE A 183 4.40 19.02 1.07
N ASP A 184 3.98 20.23 0.73
CA ASP A 184 3.27 21.10 1.65
C ASP A 184 1.78 20.78 1.62
N PHE A 185 1.26 20.30 2.76
CA PHE A 185 -0.16 20.04 2.97
C PHE A 185 -0.81 21.07 3.91
N SER A 186 -0.16 22.21 4.15
CA SER A 186 -0.65 23.26 5.06
C SER A 186 -2.05 23.76 4.67
N HIS A 187 -2.25 24.07 3.40
CA HIS A 187 -3.53 24.50 2.85
C HIS A 187 -4.62 23.45 2.99
N LEU A 188 -4.33 22.19 2.62
CA LEU A 188 -5.26 21.07 2.82
C LEU A 188 -5.62 20.88 4.31
N LYS A 189 -4.66 21.02 5.22
CA LYS A 189 -4.91 20.94 6.67
C LYS A 189 -5.86 22.05 7.14
N SER A 190 -5.64 23.29 6.71
CA SER A 190 -6.52 24.42 7.02
C SER A 190 -7.92 24.19 6.47
N TYR A 191 -8.01 23.79 5.20
CA TYR A 191 -9.28 23.50 4.54
C TYR A 191 -10.09 22.41 5.27
N LEU A 192 -9.46 21.28 5.62
CA LEU A 192 -10.12 20.19 6.37
C LEU A 192 -10.66 20.64 7.72
N LYS A 193 -9.97 21.57 8.39
CA LYS A 193 -10.36 22.08 9.70
C LYS A 193 -11.48 23.12 9.62
N GLU A 194 -11.40 24.03 8.66
CA GLU A 194 -12.28 25.20 8.56
C GLU A 194 -13.58 24.88 7.84
N ASN A 195 -13.59 23.88 6.96
CA ASN A 195 -14.72 23.58 6.07
C ASN A 195 -15.35 22.21 6.34
N ILE A 196 -15.39 21.77 7.61
CA ILE A 196 -15.92 20.44 7.99
C ILE A 196 -17.34 20.19 7.45
N ASP A 197 -18.19 21.21 7.46
CA ASP A 197 -19.57 21.11 6.97
C ASP A 197 -19.66 20.93 5.46
N GLU A 198 -18.63 21.31 4.71
CA GLU A 198 -18.62 21.18 3.26
C GLU A 198 -18.25 19.76 2.80
N TRP A 199 -17.46 19.03 3.61
CA TRP A 199 -16.99 17.68 3.25
C TRP A 199 -17.55 16.56 4.12
N LEU A 200 -18.15 16.85 5.28
CA LEU A 200 -18.86 15.87 6.10
C LEU A 200 -20.29 15.67 5.57
N ILE A 201 -20.38 15.21 4.32
CA ILE A 201 -21.61 14.96 3.58
C ILE A 201 -21.54 13.60 2.88
N ASP A 202 -22.70 12.97 2.67
CA ASP A 202 -22.88 11.80 1.81
C ASP A 202 -23.22 12.25 0.38
N VAL A 203 -22.72 11.53 -0.63
CA VAL A 203 -22.95 11.86 -2.05
C VAL A 203 -23.45 10.66 -2.84
N PRO A 204 -24.31 10.86 -3.85
CA PRO A 204 -25.00 9.75 -4.52
C PRO A 204 -24.13 8.92 -5.49
N LEU A 205 -22.96 9.41 -5.91
CA LEU A 205 -22.10 8.77 -6.92
C LEU A 205 -20.80 8.22 -6.31
N ILE A 206 -20.93 7.40 -5.27
CA ILE A 206 -19.80 6.72 -4.63
C ILE A 206 -19.53 5.36 -5.27
N SER A 207 -18.26 5.01 -5.34
CA SER A 207 -17.78 3.67 -5.71
C SER A 207 -16.45 3.42 -5.04
N LEU A 208 -15.92 2.20 -5.12
CA LEU A 208 -14.55 1.95 -4.64
C LEU A 208 -13.52 2.75 -5.44
N LYS A 209 -13.77 2.94 -6.74
CA LYS A 209 -13.03 3.85 -7.59
C LYS A 209 -13.08 5.28 -7.09
N ASN A 210 -14.28 5.75 -6.70
CA ASN A 210 -14.64 7.10 -6.30
C ASN A 210 -15.06 7.16 -4.81
N PRO A 211 -14.12 7.20 -3.85
CA PRO A 211 -14.46 7.06 -2.45
C PRO A 211 -15.32 8.18 -1.92
N ASP A 212 -16.12 7.90 -0.90
CA ASP A 212 -16.99 8.90 -0.31
C ASP A 212 -16.22 10.12 0.24
N ILE A 213 -16.82 11.31 0.14
CA ILE A 213 -16.17 12.58 0.49
C ILE A 213 -15.91 12.63 1.99
N TYR A 214 -16.89 12.25 2.82
CA TYR A 214 -16.70 12.24 4.27
C TYR A 214 -15.58 11.29 4.66
N PHE A 215 -15.48 10.13 4.01
CA PHE A 215 -14.43 9.15 4.26
C PHE A 215 -13.06 9.70 3.84
N CYS A 216 -12.97 10.38 2.68
CA CYS A 216 -11.77 11.06 2.24
C CYS A 216 -11.31 12.11 3.26
N GLY A 217 -12.22 12.97 3.73
CA GLY A 217 -11.95 14.02 4.72
C GLY A 217 -11.48 13.46 6.06
N ILE A 218 -12.19 12.47 6.61
CA ILE A 218 -11.80 11.79 7.87
C ILE A 218 -10.42 11.13 7.73
N THR A 219 -10.17 10.45 6.61
CA THR A 219 -8.91 9.74 6.38
C THR A 219 -7.75 10.70 6.24
N LEU A 220 -7.88 11.72 5.40
CA LEU A 220 -6.86 12.75 5.21
C LEU A 220 -6.56 13.47 6.54
N ALA A 221 -7.58 13.87 7.28
CA ALA A 221 -7.41 14.53 8.56
C ALA A 221 -6.68 13.66 9.59
N LYS A 222 -6.97 12.35 9.65
CA LYS A 222 -6.24 11.40 10.51
C LYS A 222 -4.75 11.36 10.15
N HIS A 223 -4.42 11.20 8.87
CA HIS A 223 -3.04 11.03 8.43
C HIS A 223 -2.24 12.34 8.48
N LEU A 224 -2.88 13.48 8.22
CA LEU A 224 -2.28 14.81 8.31
C LEU A 224 -2.26 15.38 9.73
N ARG A 225 -2.76 14.61 10.72
CA ARG A 225 -2.85 14.98 12.15
C ARG A 225 -3.66 16.26 12.39
N VAL A 226 -4.73 16.45 11.62
CA VAL A 226 -5.68 17.56 11.79
C VAL A 226 -6.63 17.24 12.96
N LYS A 227 -6.76 18.16 13.91
CA LYS A 227 -7.69 18.02 15.03
C LYS A 227 -9.11 18.34 14.57
N LEU A 228 -9.95 17.32 14.48
CA LEU A 228 -11.36 17.42 14.12
C LEU A 228 -12.29 17.27 15.33
N ASP A 229 -13.52 17.77 15.19
CA ASP A 229 -14.61 17.50 16.13
C ASP A 229 -15.10 16.05 15.95
N LYS A 230 -14.67 15.18 16.86
CA LYS A 230 -15.01 13.76 16.82
C LYS A 230 -16.47 13.49 17.10
N GLU A 231 -17.13 14.30 17.93
CA GLU A 231 -18.53 14.08 18.29
C GLU A 231 -19.43 14.47 17.12
N LYS A 232 -19.11 15.58 16.44
CA LYS A 232 -19.79 15.96 15.19
C LYS A 232 -19.72 14.85 14.13
N ILE A 233 -18.53 14.27 13.92
CA ILE A 233 -18.35 13.18 12.96
C ILE A 233 -19.11 11.91 13.38
N LYS A 234 -19.05 11.53 14.66
CA LYS A 234 -19.81 10.37 15.16
C LYS A 234 -21.31 10.55 14.97
N ASN A 235 -21.85 11.73 15.27
CA ASN A 235 -23.27 12.03 15.08
C ASN A 235 -23.66 11.94 13.61
N PHE A 236 -22.84 12.50 12.71
CA PHE A 236 -23.05 12.33 11.26
C PHE A 236 -23.08 10.85 10.85
N LEU A 237 -22.11 10.04 11.29
CA LEU A 237 -22.05 8.61 10.94
C LEU A 237 -23.23 7.81 11.52
N LEU A 238 -23.74 8.17 12.70
CA LEU A 238 -24.93 7.53 13.28
C LEU A 238 -26.20 7.89 12.50
N ASN A 239 -26.36 9.16 12.10
CA ASN A 239 -27.49 9.56 11.26
C ASN A 239 -27.44 8.86 9.90
N LEU A 240 -26.26 8.81 9.27
CA LEU A 240 -26.07 8.11 7.99
C LEU A 240 -26.39 6.62 8.12
N LEU A 241 -26.02 6.01 9.24
CA LEU A 241 -26.36 4.62 9.53
C LEU A 241 -27.88 4.41 9.61
N GLU A 242 -28.61 5.29 10.29
CA GLU A 242 -30.08 5.24 10.36
C GLU A 242 -30.71 5.39 8.97
N GLU A 243 -30.24 6.35 8.16
CA GLU A 243 -30.71 6.52 6.78
C GLU A 243 -30.47 5.28 5.92
N VAL A 244 -29.31 4.63 6.02
CA VAL A 244 -28.99 3.41 5.28
C VAL A 244 -29.91 2.26 5.71
N ILE A 245 -30.19 2.15 7.01
CA ILE A 245 -31.09 1.12 7.55
C ILE A 245 -32.53 1.33 7.07
N ASP A 246 -32.99 2.57 7.03
CA ASP A 246 -34.37 2.90 6.66
C ASP A 246 -34.60 2.85 5.15
N ARG A 247 -33.57 3.16 4.34
CA ARG A 247 -33.68 3.26 2.87
C ARG A 247 -33.62 1.91 2.15
N TYR A 248 -32.86 0.93 2.66
CA TYR A 248 -32.53 -0.29 1.91
C TYR A 248 -33.03 -1.56 2.61
N GLU A 249 -33.56 -2.51 1.82
CA GLU A 249 -33.99 -3.81 2.36
C GLU A 249 -32.80 -4.74 2.68
N ALA A 250 -31.77 -4.70 1.84
CA ALA A 250 -30.50 -5.41 2.00
C ALA A 250 -29.32 -4.43 1.82
N PRO A 251 -29.00 -3.61 2.85
CA PRO A 251 -28.00 -2.55 2.74
C PRO A 251 -26.64 -3.01 2.23
N ILE A 252 -26.18 -4.20 2.67
CA ILE A 252 -24.89 -4.78 2.27
C ILE A 252 -24.75 -5.01 0.76
N ILE A 253 -25.86 -5.21 0.04
CA ILE A 253 -25.89 -5.42 -1.41
C ILE A 253 -26.29 -4.14 -2.15
N GLU A 254 -27.33 -3.45 -1.68
CA GLU A 254 -27.91 -2.30 -2.38
C GLU A 254 -27.07 -1.02 -2.23
N ALA A 255 -26.31 -0.93 -1.14
CA ALA A 255 -25.45 0.21 -0.82
C ALA A 255 -24.03 -0.24 -0.41
N THR A 256 -23.48 -1.27 -1.07
CA THR A 256 -22.21 -1.89 -0.71
C THR A 256 -21.08 -0.88 -0.46
N ASP A 257 -20.91 0.10 -1.36
CA ASP A 257 -19.82 1.07 -1.28
C ASP A 257 -20.01 2.05 -0.10
N GLY A 258 -21.24 2.54 0.09
CA GLY A 258 -21.59 3.40 1.22
C GLY A 258 -21.44 2.69 2.56
N VAL A 259 -21.90 1.44 2.65
CA VAL A 259 -21.71 0.59 3.84
C VAL A 259 -20.23 0.36 4.12
N TYR A 260 -19.42 0.14 3.09
CA TYR A 260 -17.98 -0.02 3.23
C TYR A 260 -17.31 1.23 3.81
N TYR A 261 -17.60 2.41 3.25
CA TYR A 261 -17.03 3.68 3.73
C TYR A 261 -17.56 4.08 5.10
N LEU A 262 -18.81 3.74 5.42
CA LEU A 262 -19.38 3.91 6.75
C LEU A 262 -18.58 3.09 7.77
N PHE A 263 -18.40 1.78 7.54
CA PHE A 263 -17.63 0.92 8.43
C PHE A 263 -16.18 1.39 8.58
N LYS A 264 -15.48 1.70 7.47
CA LYS A 264 -14.11 2.22 7.55
C LYS A 264 -14.06 3.53 8.33
N SER A 265 -15.02 4.44 8.14
CA SER A 265 -15.06 5.70 8.87
C SER A 265 -15.33 5.50 10.36
N THR A 266 -16.23 4.58 10.73
CA THR A 266 -16.48 4.24 12.15
C THR A 266 -15.22 3.70 12.84
N GLU A 267 -14.45 2.84 12.16
CA GLU A 267 -13.16 2.34 12.63
C GLU A 267 -12.14 3.48 12.82
N LEU A 268 -12.04 4.40 11.86
CA LEU A 268 -11.11 5.54 11.92
C LEU A 268 -11.39 6.47 13.12
N VAL A 269 -12.66 6.68 13.47
CA VAL A 269 -13.06 7.53 14.62
C VAL A 269 -13.30 6.75 15.92
N LYS A 270 -13.07 5.44 15.91
CA LYS A 270 -13.31 4.53 17.04
C LYS A 270 -14.76 4.58 17.54
N LEU A 271 -15.72 4.68 16.62
CA LEU A 271 -17.14 4.53 16.91
C LEU A 271 -17.48 3.03 16.95
N GLN A 272 -17.99 2.55 18.09
CA GLN A 272 -18.42 1.17 18.24
C GLN A 272 -19.88 1.04 17.84
N LEU A 273 -20.14 0.26 16.79
CA LEU A 273 -21.50 -0.12 16.41
C LEU A 273 -21.96 -1.32 17.23
N ASN A 274 -23.22 -1.34 17.62
CA ASN A 274 -23.78 -2.45 18.37
C ASN A 274 -24.14 -3.63 17.45
N TYR A 275 -24.31 -4.82 18.03
CA TYR A 275 -24.59 -6.04 17.27
C TYR A 275 -25.91 -5.98 16.49
N GLN A 276 -26.92 -5.26 16.99
CA GLN A 276 -28.20 -5.11 16.30
C GLN A 276 -28.05 -4.27 15.03
N GLN A 277 -27.36 -3.13 15.11
CA GLN A 277 -27.03 -2.28 13.97
C GLN A 277 -26.25 -3.07 12.92
N ILE A 278 -25.20 -3.79 13.33
CA ILE A 278 -24.41 -4.62 12.41
C ILE A 278 -25.30 -5.67 11.73
N ASN A 279 -26.16 -6.37 12.48
CA ASN A 279 -27.05 -7.39 11.91
C ASN A 279 -28.05 -6.84 10.88
N ILE A 280 -28.53 -5.62 11.07
CA ILE A 280 -29.45 -4.99 10.11
C ILE A 280 -28.70 -4.62 8.83
N ILE A 281 -27.50 -4.04 8.94
CA ILE A 281 -26.68 -3.68 7.78
C ILE A 281 -26.31 -4.91 6.94
N ILE A 282 -25.89 -6.00 7.59
CA ILE A 282 -25.49 -7.25 6.92
C ILE A 282 -26.70 -8.10 6.48
N LYS A 283 -27.92 -7.68 6.80
CA LYS A 283 -29.13 -8.39 6.41
C LYS A 283 -29.15 -8.48 4.90
N SER A 284 -29.42 -9.69 4.41
CA SER A 284 -29.45 -9.95 2.98
C SER A 284 -30.54 -10.97 2.67
N ASP A 285 -31.11 -10.84 1.47
CA ASP A 285 -32.12 -11.73 0.92
C ASP A 285 -31.46 -12.66 -0.12
N PRO A 286 -31.68 -13.99 -0.07
CA PRO A 286 -31.15 -14.93 -1.05
C PRO A 286 -31.34 -14.53 -2.53
N LYS A 287 -32.39 -13.78 -2.85
CA LYS A 287 -32.66 -13.25 -4.21
C LYS A 287 -31.48 -12.44 -4.78
N TYR A 288 -30.79 -11.68 -3.91
CA TYR A 288 -29.68 -10.82 -4.28
C TYR A 288 -28.38 -11.57 -4.59
N PHE A 289 -28.32 -12.86 -4.26
CA PHE A 289 -27.16 -13.71 -4.55
C PHE A 289 -27.39 -14.60 -5.76
N GLU A 290 -28.49 -14.42 -6.49
CA GLU A 290 -28.70 -15.10 -7.77
C GLU A 290 -27.72 -14.58 -8.83
N SER A 291 -27.35 -15.45 -9.77
CA SER A 291 -26.36 -15.12 -10.81
C SER A 291 -26.74 -13.86 -11.60
N ASP A 292 -28.04 -13.61 -11.82
CA ASP A 292 -28.50 -12.45 -12.57
C ASP A 292 -28.32 -11.13 -11.82
N TYR A 293 -28.26 -11.17 -10.49
CA TYR A 293 -27.97 -10.01 -9.67
C TYR A 293 -26.46 -9.82 -9.53
N LEU A 294 -25.74 -10.88 -9.14
CA LEU A 294 -24.30 -10.82 -8.89
C LEU A 294 -23.49 -10.40 -10.12
N LYS A 295 -23.91 -10.79 -11.34
CA LYS A 295 -23.23 -10.38 -12.58
C LYS A 295 -23.20 -8.86 -12.81
N ASN A 296 -24.15 -8.13 -12.21
CA ASN A 296 -24.28 -6.68 -12.34
C ASN A 296 -23.51 -5.90 -11.27
N LEU A 297 -23.04 -6.57 -10.21
CA LEU A 297 -22.18 -5.95 -9.21
C LEU A 297 -20.73 -5.92 -9.68
N GLU A 298 -19.99 -4.90 -9.28
CA GLU A 298 -18.56 -4.79 -9.53
C GLU A 298 -17.77 -5.87 -8.78
N THR A 299 -16.64 -6.30 -9.34
CA THR A 299 -15.78 -7.33 -8.73
C THR A 299 -15.28 -6.90 -7.36
N SER A 300 -15.00 -5.61 -7.21
CA SER A 300 -14.58 -4.99 -5.96
C SER A 300 -15.71 -5.00 -4.91
N GLN A 301 -16.94 -4.67 -5.29
CA GLN A 301 -18.12 -4.78 -4.43
C GLN A 301 -18.35 -6.21 -3.93
N LEU A 302 -18.28 -7.19 -4.83
CA LEU A 302 -18.38 -8.61 -4.47
C LEU A 302 -17.35 -9.03 -3.41
N VAL A 303 -16.10 -8.59 -3.58
CA VAL A 303 -15.04 -8.83 -2.59
C VAL A 303 -15.29 -8.09 -1.29
N VAL A 304 -15.76 -6.84 -1.34
CA VAL A 304 -16.07 -6.04 -0.16
C VAL A 304 -17.15 -6.68 0.70
N ILE A 305 -18.19 -7.26 0.09
CA ILE A 305 -19.21 -8.04 0.80
C ILE A 305 -18.56 -9.20 1.56
N LEU A 306 -17.70 -9.98 0.88
CA LEU A 306 -16.97 -11.08 1.53
C LEU A 306 -16.05 -10.60 2.65
N LYS A 307 -15.40 -9.45 2.48
CA LYS A 307 -14.53 -8.84 3.49
C LYS A 307 -15.33 -8.46 4.73
N ILE A 308 -16.49 -7.82 4.56
CA ILE A 308 -17.38 -7.45 5.67
C ILE A 308 -17.86 -8.71 6.41
N PHE A 309 -18.27 -9.75 5.68
CA PHE A 309 -18.65 -11.03 6.28
C PHE A 309 -17.51 -11.67 7.09
N HIS A 310 -16.29 -11.63 6.57
CA HIS A 310 -15.11 -12.13 7.26
C HIS A 310 -14.79 -11.33 8.53
N GLN A 311 -14.78 -9.99 8.44
CA GLN A 311 -14.47 -9.08 9.54
C GLN A 311 -15.43 -9.25 10.73
N PHE A 312 -16.72 -9.47 10.48
CA PHE A 312 -17.72 -9.69 11.52
C PHE A 312 -17.94 -11.17 11.88
N GLY A 313 -17.15 -12.09 11.33
CA GLY A 313 -17.21 -13.52 11.68
C GLY A 313 -18.53 -14.21 11.29
N ILE A 314 -19.19 -13.75 10.24
CA ILE A 314 -20.53 -14.22 9.85
C ILE A 314 -20.41 -15.55 9.11
N ARG A 315 -20.64 -16.66 9.83
CA ARG A 315 -20.59 -18.01 9.27
C ARG A 315 -21.93 -18.53 8.75
N LYS A 316 -23.04 -17.85 9.03
CA LYS A 316 -24.40 -18.33 8.68
C LYS A 316 -24.73 -18.19 7.18
N LEU A 317 -23.88 -17.53 6.40
CA LEU A 317 -24.10 -17.18 4.99
C LEU A 317 -23.19 -17.99 4.04
N GLU A 318 -22.89 -19.26 4.38
CA GLU A 318 -21.97 -20.11 3.59
C GLU A 318 -22.41 -20.26 2.14
N HIS A 319 -23.72 -20.39 1.90
CA HIS A 319 -24.29 -20.54 0.57
C HIS A 319 -24.13 -19.27 -0.28
N GLU A 320 -24.39 -18.10 0.31
CA GLU A 320 -24.23 -16.79 -0.32
C GLU A 320 -22.75 -16.50 -0.61
N ILE A 321 -21.87 -16.78 0.35
CA ILE A 321 -20.41 -16.69 0.20
C ILE A 321 -19.96 -17.57 -0.96
N LYS A 322 -20.48 -18.79 -1.08
CA LYS A 322 -20.14 -19.69 -2.18
C LYS A 322 -20.55 -19.11 -3.53
N LYS A 323 -21.78 -18.58 -3.66
CA LYS A 323 -22.24 -17.97 -4.92
C LYS A 323 -21.40 -16.76 -5.34
N ILE A 324 -21.03 -15.88 -4.40
CA ILE A 324 -20.13 -14.76 -4.70
C ILE A 324 -18.76 -15.27 -5.17
N ASN A 325 -18.21 -16.29 -4.51
CA ASN A 325 -16.94 -16.89 -4.92
C ASN A 325 -17.02 -17.48 -6.32
N GLU A 326 -18.08 -18.23 -6.65
CA GLU A 326 -18.30 -18.77 -7.98
C GLU A 326 -18.36 -17.66 -9.04
N GLU A 327 -19.05 -16.55 -8.75
CA GLU A 327 -19.09 -15.40 -9.65
C GLU A 327 -17.72 -14.76 -9.85
N LEU A 328 -16.94 -14.59 -8.77
CA LEU A 328 -15.60 -14.01 -8.85
C LEU A 328 -14.66 -14.83 -9.74
N GLU A 329 -14.71 -16.16 -9.64
CA GLU A 329 -13.86 -17.05 -10.45
C GLU A 329 -14.15 -16.90 -11.95
N LEU A 330 -15.40 -16.60 -12.36
CA LEU A 330 -15.76 -16.32 -13.75
C LEU A 330 -15.12 -15.04 -14.31
N ARG A 331 -14.64 -14.14 -13.45
CA ARG A 331 -14.06 -12.83 -13.83
C ARG A 331 -12.54 -12.84 -13.89
N ILE A 332 -11.91 -13.91 -13.45
CA ILE A 332 -10.47 -14.11 -13.53
C ILE A 332 -10.14 -14.72 -14.89
N THR A 333 -9.36 -14.00 -15.70
CA THR A 333 -8.95 -14.44 -17.04
C THR A 333 -7.44 -14.43 -17.17
N LYS A 334 -6.90 -15.08 -18.21
CA LYS A 334 -5.47 -15.05 -18.52
C LYS A 334 -4.93 -13.63 -18.75
N GLU A 335 -5.76 -12.74 -19.25
CA GLU A 335 -5.42 -11.34 -19.51
C GLU A 335 -5.47 -10.48 -18.24
N GLY A 336 -6.11 -10.96 -17.17
CA GLY A 336 -6.28 -10.24 -15.91
C GLY A 336 -7.70 -10.40 -15.34
N ILE A 337 -8.01 -9.59 -14.33
CA ILE A 337 -9.27 -9.63 -13.59
C ILE A 337 -10.22 -8.53 -14.06
N LYS A 338 -11.42 -8.92 -14.51
CA LYS A 338 -12.43 -7.99 -15.02
C LYS A 338 -13.19 -7.26 -13.91
N GLN A 339 -13.62 -6.01 -14.15
CA GLN A 339 -14.47 -5.24 -13.22
C GLN A 339 -15.90 -5.79 -13.15
N PHE A 340 -16.42 -6.29 -14.26
CA PHE A 340 -17.71 -6.97 -14.36
C PHE A 340 -17.53 -8.27 -15.15
N ARG A 341 -18.51 -9.18 -15.13
CA ARG A 341 -18.43 -10.46 -15.87
C ARG A 341 -18.04 -10.28 -17.35
N ASP A 342 -18.67 -9.31 -18.01
CA ASP A 342 -18.41 -8.95 -19.41
C ASP A 342 -17.70 -7.59 -19.56
N GLY A 343 -17.10 -7.11 -18.46
CA GLY A 343 -16.43 -5.81 -18.41
C GLY A 343 -14.95 -5.84 -18.81
N PHE A 344 -14.33 -4.66 -18.76
CA PHE A 344 -12.90 -4.49 -18.96
C PHE A 344 -12.10 -4.91 -17.72
N ILE A 345 -10.79 -5.10 -17.91
CA ILE A 345 -9.86 -5.44 -16.84
C ILE A 345 -9.40 -4.16 -16.14
N SER A 346 -9.53 -4.09 -14.82
CA SER A 346 -9.21 -2.90 -14.00
C SER A 346 -8.17 -3.22 -12.93
N SER A 347 -7.48 -2.20 -12.44
CA SER A 347 -6.52 -2.37 -11.34
C SER A 347 -7.22 -2.52 -10.00
N GLU A 348 -8.38 -1.89 -9.84
CA GLU A 348 -9.24 -2.06 -8.67
C GLU A 348 -9.67 -3.52 -8.48
N ALA A 349 -10.25 -4.15 -9.52
CA ALA A 349 -10.64 -5.56 -9.45
C ALA A 349 -9.44 -6.48 -9.15
N THR A 350 -8.29 -6.15 -9.73
CA THR A 350 -7.03 -6.88 -9.50
C THR A 350 -6.63 -6.84 -8.02
N TYR A 351 -6.60 -5.64 -7.43
CA TYR A 351 -6.30 -5.45 -6.01
C TYR A 351 -7.25 -6.24 -5.10
N TYR A 352 -8.56 -6.09 -5.31
CA TYR A 352 -9.56 -6.71 -4.44
C TYR A 352 -9.55 -8.24 -4.54
N VAL A 353 -9.42 -8.83 -5.74
CA VAL A 353 -9.32 -10.28 -5.88
C VAL A 353 -8.02 -10.81 -5.26
N LEU A 354 -6.88 -10.14 -5.45
CA LEU A 354 -5.64 -10.50 -4.74
C LEU A 354 -5.84 -10.50 -3.22
N PHE A 355 -6.45 -9.43 -2.69
CA PHE A 355 -6.72 -9.32 -1.26
C PHE A 355 -7.68 -10.40 -0.75
N LYS A 356 -8.72 -10.76 -1.52
CA LYS A 356 -9.65 -11.85 -1.21
C LYS A 356 -8.94 -13.19 -1.09
N HIS A 357 -8.05 -13.50 -2.04
CA HIS A 357 -7.30 -14.76 -2.01
C HIS A 357 -6.27 -14.78 -0.87
N TYR A 358 -5.70 -13.61 -0.52
CA TYR A 358 -4.90 -13.46 0.68
C TYR A 358 -5.72 -13.75 1.95
N MET A 359 -6.84 -13.06 2.15
CA MET A 359 -7.75 -13.23 3.30
C MET A 359 -8.18 -14.69 3.50
N SER A 360 -8.44 -15.41 2.41
CA SER A 360 -8.92 -16.80 2.43
C SER A 360 -7.83 -17.88 2.37
N ASN A 361 -6.53 -17.53 2.41
CA ASN A 361 -5.42 -18.48 2.20
C ASN A 361 -5.52 -19.28 0.89
N SER A 362 -5.93 -18.63 -0.20
CA SER A 362 -6.13 -19.29 -1.49
C SER A 362 -5.37 -18.62 -2.64
N LEU A 363 -4.26 -17.94 -2.32
CA LEU A 363 -3.37 -17.29 -3.30
C LEU A 363 -2.83 -18.26 -4.36
N GLU A 364 -2.67 -19.53 -4.02
CA GLU A 364 -2.30 -20.61 -4.95
C GLU A 364 -3.21 -20.70 -6.18
N ARG A 365 -4.49 -20.29 -6.07
CA ARG A 365 -5.43 -20.27 -7.19
C ARG A 365 -5.05 -19.26 -8.26
N LEU A 366 -4.30 -18.24 -7.88
CA LEU A 366 -3.86 -17.19 -8.80
C LEU A 366 -2.56 -17.56 -9.53
N LYS A 367 -1.84 -18.63 -9.12
CA LYS A 367 -0.46 -18.92 -9.53
C LYS A 367 -0.21 -18.89 -11.05
N ASP A 368 -1.19 -19.28 -11.84
CA ASP A 368 -1.07 -19.42 -13.30
C ASP A 368 -1.46 -18.15 -14.08
N TYR A 369 -1.84 -17.08 -13.38
CA TYR A 369 -2.16 -15.78 -13.97
C TYR A 369 -0.97 -14.81 -13.82
N ASP A 370 -0.57 -14.18 -14.93
CA ASP A 370 0.51 -13.18 -14.96
C ASP A 370 0.00 -11.80 -14.55
N LEU A 371 -0.49 -11.71 -13.31
CA LEU A 371 -1.07 -10.48 -12.76
C LEU A 371 -0.02 -9.36 -12.65
N LEU A 372 1.24 -9.72 -12.34
CA LEU A 372 2.29 -8.75 -12.10
C LEU A 372 2.67 -7.99 -13.38
N LYS A 373 2.75 -8.68 -14.53
CA LYS A 373 2.96 -8.03 -15.82
C LYS A 373 1.93 -6.94 -16.11
N ASN A 374 0.66 -7.24 -15.84
CA ASN A 374 -0.43 -6.29 -16.06
C ASN A 374 -0.34 -5.08 -15.12
N ILE A 375 -0.05 -5.32 -13.84
CA ILE A 375 0.13 -4.26 -12.85
C ILE A 375 1.28 -3.33 -13.24
N VAL A 376 2.46 -3.90 -13.54
CA VAL A 376 3.64 -3.13 -13.96
C VAL A 376 3.34 -2.34 -15.23
N SER A 377 2.74 -2.97 -16.25
CA SER A 377 2.40 -2.30 -17.50
C SER A 377 1.44 -1.12 -17.30
N ARG A 378 0.44 -1.26 -16.42
CA ARG A 378 -0.53 -0.20 -16.13
C ARG A 378 0.08 0.97 -15.39
N ILE A 379 0.96 0.72 -14.43
CA ILE A 379 1.68 1.77 -13.72
C ILE A 379 2.44 2.64 -14.71
N TYR A 380 3.22 2.03 -15.59
CA TYR A 380 3.99 2.75 -16.61
C TYR A 380 3.09 3.57 -17.54
N ARG A 381 2.06 2.95 -18.11
CA ARG A 381 1.11 3.62 -19.01
C ARG A 381 0.38 4.77 -18.32
N ASN A 382 -0.16 4.54 -17.13
CA ASN A 382 -0.97 5.54 -16.43
C ASN A 382 -0.09 6.69 -15.93
N LEU A 383 1.15 6.45 -15.49
CA LEU A 383 2.11 7.52 -15.14
C LEU A 383 2.50 8.39 -16.34
N GLU A 384 2.63 7.78 -17.51
CA GLU A 384 2.91 8.50 -18.75
C GLU A 384 1.75 9.45 -19.10
N LEU A 385 0.52 8.94 -19.05
CA LEU A 385 -0.70 9.68 -19.39
C LEU A 385 -1.17 10.68 -18.33
N LEU A 386 -0.83 10.45 -17.06
CA LEU A 386 -1.28 11.30 -15.96
C LEU A 386 -0.70 12.70 -16.08
N ASP A 387 -1.54 13.72 -16.19
CA ASP A 387 -1.16 15.12 -16.02
C ASP A 387 -1.88 15.69 -14.80
N PHE A 388 -1.10 16.27 -13.89
CA PHE A 388 -1.65 16.95 -12.73
C PHE A 388 -2.03 18.36 -13.15
N SER A 389 -3.32 18.63 -13.25
CA SER A 389 -3.86 19.94 -13.62
C SER A 389 -5.27 20.11 -13.05
N ILE A 390 -5.94 21.21 -13.40
CA ILE A 390 -7.35 21.40 -13.04
C ILE A 390 -8.23 20.28 -13.64
N ASP A 391 -7.81 19.69 -14.75
CA ASP A 391 -8.49 18.60 -15.45
C ASP A 391 -7.87 17.23 -15.14
N THR A 392 -7.26 17.07 -13.96
CA THR A 392 -6.65 15.80 -13.54
C THR A 392 -7.67 14.66 -13.68
N ASN A 393 -7.36 13.69 -14.53
CA ASN A 393 -8.27 12.59 -14.80
C ASN A 393 -8.35 11.65 -13.59
N TYR A 394 -9.50 11.68 -12.93
CA TYR A 394 -9.81 10.87 -11.77
C TYR A 394 -9.55 9.37 -11.99
N ASP A 395 -10.04 8.85 -13.11
CA ASP A 395 -9.96 7.43 -13.45
C ASP A 395 -8.51 6.96 -13.59
N LEU A 396 -7.65 7.79 -14.17
CA LEU A 396 -6.23 7.50 -14.29
C LEU A 396 -5.54 7.48 -12.92
N VAL A 397 -5.89 8.40 -12.03
CA VAL A 397 -5.35 8.45 -10.66
C VAL A 397 -5.80 7.22 -9.88
N SER A 398 -7.07 6.85 -9.96
CA SER A 398 -7.63 5.67 -9.27
C SER A 398 -7.01 4.37 -9.77
N GLU A 399 -6.88 4.19 -11.09
CA GLU A 399 -6.19 3.03 -11.67
C GLU A 399 -4.72 2.95 -11.25
N LEU A 400 -4.01 4.08 -11.20
CA LEU A 400 -2.64 4.13 -10.70
C LEU A 400 -2.58 3.75 -9.21
N PHE A 401 -3.46 4.32 -8.39
CA PHE A 401 -3.56 4.03 -6.96
C PHE A 401 -3.75 2.53 -6.68
N TYR A 402 -4.73 1.89 -7.32
CA TYR A 402 -4.97 0.45 -7.12
C TYR A 402 -3.88 -0.43 -7.69
N SER A 403 -3.15 0.03 -8.71
CA SER A 403 -1.96 -0.68 -9.19
C SER A 403 -0.84 -0.67 -8.14
N CYS A 404 -0.63 0.47 -7.47
CA CYS A 404 0.32 0.59 -6.36
C CYS A 404 -0.12 -0.24 -5.14
N GLU A 405 -1.41 -0.23 -4.76
CA GLU A 405 -1.91 -1.09 -3.68
C GLU A 405 -1.80 -2.58 -4.03
N SER A 406 -1.90 -2.96 -5.30
CA SER A 406 -1.63 -4.34 -5.73
C SER A 406 -0.15 -4.70 -5.56
N LEU A 407 0.79 -3.85 -5.98
CA LEU A 407 2.22 -4.06 -5.77
C LEU A 407 2.57 -4.23 -4.30
N LYS A 408 1.94 -3.43 -3.45
CA LYS A 408 2.08 -3.53 -2.00
C LYS A 408 1.67 -4.91 -1.48
N LEU A 409 0.58 -5.50 -1.97
CA LEU A 409 0.21 -6.88 -1.60
C LEU A 409 1.29 -7.87 -2.05
N PHE A 410 1.79 -7.76 -3.28
CA PHE A 410 2.90 -8.60 -3.76
C PHE A 410 4.15 -8.48 -2.89
N ASN A 411 4.47 -7.27 -2.43
CA ASN A 411 5.67 -7.00 -1.64
C ASN A 411 5.50 -7.28 -0.14
N CYS A 412 4.29 -7.23 0.42
CA CYS A 412 4.11 -7.35 1.89
C CYS A 412 3.54 -8.71 2.34
N ILE A 413 3.11 -9.57 1.40
CA ILE A 413 2.60 -10.90 1.71
C ILE A 413 3.73 -11.93 1.59
N GLU A 414 4.26 -12.36 2.73
CA GLU A 414 5.38 -13.31 2.82
C GLU A 414 4.94 -14.78 2.78
N THR A 415 4.18 -15.14 1.75
CA THR A 415 3.77 -16.52 1.47
C THR A 415 4.61 -17.08 0.32
N LYS A 416 4.83 -18.40 0.32
CA LYS A 416 5.60 -19.07 -0.75
C LYS A 416 4.94 -18.86 -2.11
N GLU A 417 3.61 -18.88 -2.13
CA GLU A 417 2.78 -18.65 -3.32
C GLU A 417 3.07 -17.27 -3.91
N MET A 418 3.08 -16.22 -3.07
CA MET A 418 3.33 -14.85 -3.52
C MET A 418 4.77 -14.64 -4.01
N ILE A 419 5.74 -15.27 -3.34
CA ILE A 419 7.14 -15.26 -3.78
C ILE A 419 7.29 -15.96 -5.14
N ILE A 420 6.60 -17.08 -5.35
CA ILE A 420 6.60 -17.78 -6.65
C ILE A 420 6.01 -16.88 -7.74
N HIS A 421 4.94 -16.15 -7.46
CA HIS A 421 4.36 -15.22 -8.41
C HIS A 421 5.33 -14.12 -8.82
N LEU A 422 5.97 -13.46 -7.84
CA LEU A 422 7.02 -12.47 -8.10
C LEU A 422 8.14 -13.09 -8.93
N ALA A 423 8.63 -14.26 -8.52
CA ALA A 423 9.78 -14.90 -9.14
C ALA A 423 9.51 -15.32 -10.59
N ARG A 424 8.32 -15.85 -10.89
CA ARG A 424 7.90 -16.21 -12.25
C ARG A 424 7.97 -15.02 -13.20
N TYR A 425 7.67 -13.81 -12.73
CA TYR A 425 7.74 -12.61 -13.56
C TYR A 425 9.17 -12.05 -13.66
N LEU A 426 9.89 -12.01 -12.52
CA LEU A 426 11.16 -11.28 -12.36
C LEU A 426 12.41 -12.09 -12.69
N PHE A 427 12.38 -13.41 -12.52
CA PHE A 427 13.59 -14.24 -12.55
C PHE A 427 13.54 -15.37 -13.61
N PRO A 428 14.71 -15.84 -14.09
CA PRO A 428 14.81 -17.04 -14.92
C PRO A 428 14.21 -18.29 -14.26
N GLN A 429 13.76 -19.23 -15.10
CA GLN A 429 13.06 -20.45 -14.67
C GLN A 429 13.88 -21.29 -13.70
N GLU A 430 15.21 -21.31 -13.84
CA GLU A 430 16.13 -22.02 -12.96
C GLU A 430 16.06 -21.52 -11.51
N ILE A 431 15.81 -20.22 -11.30
CA ILE A 431 15.60 -19.64 -9.97
C ILE A 431 14.21 -20.01 -9.46
N VAL A 432 13.19 -19.91 -10.32
CA VAL A 432 11.80 -20.26 -9.97
C VAL A 432 11.71 -21.72 -9.52
N GLU A 433 12.38 -22.64 -10.21
CA GLU A 433 12.40 -24.07 -9.86
C GLU A 433 13.09 -24.33 -8.51
N ARG A 434 14.17 -23.61 -8.20
CA ARG A 434 14.81 -23.70 -6.88
C ARG A 434 13.86 -23.26 -5.76
N ILE A 435 13.11 -22.18 -5.96
CA ILE A 435 12.11 -21.69 -4.99
C ILE A 435 10.93 -22.68 -4.86
N LEU A 436 10.47 -23.25 -5.99
CA LEU A 436 9.38 -24.23 -5.97
C LEU A 436 9.78 -25.49 -5.18
N ASN A 437 11.01 -25.96 -5.38
CA ASN A 437 11.52 -27.19 -4.77
C ASN A 437 12.00 -27.03 -3.32
N SER A 438 12.11 -25.81 -2.80
CA SER A 438 12.49 -25.59 -1.40
C SER A 438 11.36 -26.05 -0.45
N LYS A 439 11.70 -26.86 0.55
CA LYS A 439 10.71 -27.39 1.51
C LYS A 439 10.17 -26.30 2.45
N GLU A 440 11.02 -25.37 2.85
CA GLU A 440 10.66 -24.22 3.67
C GLU A 440 11.37 -22.98 3.12
N LEU A 441 10.71 -21.82 3.17
CA LEU A 441 11.40 -20.55 3.12
C LEU A 441 12.19 -20.47 4.42
N ILE A 442 13.52 -20.43 4.34
CA ILE A 442 14.38 -20.26 5.52
C ILE A 442 14.05 -18.89 6.10
N ARG A 443 13.18 -18.86 7.12
CA ARG A 443 12.91 -17.67 7.91
C ARG A 443 14.01 -17.57 8.96
N GLU A 444 15.18 -17.07 8.56
CA GLU A 444 16.13 -16.60 9.55
C GLU A 444 15.45 -15.51 10.39
N LYS A 445 15.80 -15.40 11.67
CA LYS A 445 15.23 -14.42 12.62
C LYS A 445 15.46 -12.95 12.22
N ALA A 446 16.09 -12.69 11.08
CA ALA A 446 16.30 -11.36 10.54
C ALA A 446 14.96 -10.82 10.01
N ARG A 447 14.47 -9.75 10.64
CA ARG A 447 13.34 -8.96 10.13
C ARG A 447 13.84 -8.19 8.92
N PHE A 448 13.71 -8.76 7.73
CA PHE A 448 14.12 -8.13 6.47
C PHE A 448 13.12 -7.08 5.95
N ARG A 449 11.90 -7.08 6.48
CA ARG A 449 10.87 -6.11 6.16
C ARG A 449 10.23 -5.64 7.44
N HIS A 450 10.05 -4.35 7.55
CA HIS A 450 9.35 -3.74 8.68
C HIS A 450 7.86 -3.50 8.38
N LEU A 451 7.35 -3.98 7.22
CA LEU A 451 5.97 -3.78 6.74
C LEU A 451 5.21 -5.10 6.56
N HIS A 452 3.95 -5.13 7.00
CA HIS A 452 3.02 -6.21 6.73
C HIS A 452 1.62 -5.67 6.39
N VAL A 453 0.79 -6.47 5.73
CA VAL A 453 -0.62 -6.15 5.47
C VAL A 453 -1.50 -7.04 6.32
N ASP A 454 -2.27 -6.43 7.22
CA ASP A 454 -3.22 -7.13 8.06
C ASP A 454 -4.22 -7.91 7.20
N LYS A 455 -4.39 -9.18 7.54
CA LYS A 455 -5.18 -10.11 6.74
C LYS A 455 -6.69 -9.92 6.86
N ILE A 456 -7.14 -9.27 7.93
CA ILE A 456 -8.56 -9.00 8.21
C ILE A 456 -8.94 -7.62 7.69
N THR A 457 -8.18 -6.59 8.08
CA THR A 457 -8.51 -5.19 7.79
C THR A 457 -7.92 -4.71 6.47
N GLY A 458 -6.82 -5.33 5.99
CA GLY A 458 -6.04 -4.86 4.84
C GLY A 458 -5.17 -3.64 5.13
N GLU A 459 -5.05 -3.24 6.39
CA GLU A 459 -4.22 -2.09 6.79
C GLU A 459 -2.73 -2.45 6.83
N THR A 460 -1.89 -1.45 6.58
CA THR A 460 -0.42 -1.60 6.67
C THR A 460 0.02 -1.45 8.10
N ILE A 461 0.73 -2.45 8.60
CA ILE A 461 1.30 -2.48 9.94
C ILE A 461 2.82 -2.38 9.80
N TYR A 462 3.42 -1.38 10.45
CA TYR A 462 4.87 -1.28 10.59
C TYR A 462 5.29 -1.92 11.91
N HIS A 463 6.27 -2.83 11.91
CA HIS A 463 6.57 -3.76 13.00
C HIS A 463 8.05 -3.90 13.36
#